data_AF-A0A535HQB4-F1
#
_entry.id   AF-A0A535HQB4-F1
#
_cell.length_a   1.000
_cell.length_b   1.000
_cell.length_c   1.000
_cell.angle_alpha   90.00
_cell.angle_beta   90.00
_cell.angle_gamma   90.00
#
_symmetry.space_group_name_H-M   'P 1'
#
loop_
_entity.id
_entity.type
_entity.pdbx_description
1 polymer ?
#
loop_
_entity_poly.entity_id
_entity_poly.type
_entity_poly.pdbx_seq_one_letter_code
_entity_poly.pdbx_strand_id
1 'polypeptide(L)'
;MQEVSHMAATDRPADGANEGPTGAAFAHGILPDEVIKDPTSEAALIFVTLAPSLDRAGVIAWLHAATGLMATLEAQVDGLRLATALPAFGPSFFTLAGAARFDLQGRAPHEFADLPSVPAARSVVGADLVFYVLARSHAQLADFILGLWATRGAGLATLTIEEGFQRGDGRELFGFRDGLRNIPGPDRPRIVFVSPDAADEPDSSEGGSYMAYLKLPQDVDAWSRLTPDEQERRLGRRRADGSRVDLTAGTDPHSEGDYAAADVPAAAAHIRKVRPQGGLTSQVFRRGVPFVQAEGGVVTAGLQFVSFQGSLDDFETMLQRWMLAKDFKTAGAGVDLLFADGLVTVEKVGFFFAPPADPRFLGARFFDAPQPRRGKGRIFVRKKLIDANGAKVDGQLDGAVFQALRKDTGALLGPTFTTESSGHALSPEVPIGVPLLVREVQPLAGATAAPDAEITLDAPRGVVEIRNVIPAPNPPPSPYHG
;
A
#
# COMPACT_ATOMS: atom_id res chain seq x y z
N MET A 1 -39.39 -0.70 24.47
CA MET A 1 -38.80 -2.05 24.59
C MET A 1 -39.02 -2.75 23.26
N GLN A 2 -38.01 -2.73 22.41
CA GLN A 2 -37.96 -3.53 21.18
C GLN A 2 -36.52 -4.04 21.06
N GLU A 3 -36.42 -5.34 20.82
CA GLU A 3 -35.26 -6.19 21.04
C GLU A 3 -34.08 -5.80 20.14
N VAL A 4 -32.93 -5.61 20.79
CA VAL A 4 -31.62 -5.57 20.14
C VAL A 4 -31.24 -7.02 19.87
N SER A 5 -31.37 -7.47 18.63
CA SER A 5 -30.95 -8.81 18.21
C SER A 5 -29.41 -8.88 18.26
N HIS A 6 -28.91 -9.66 19.22
CA HIS A 6 -27.54 -10.17 19.24
C HIS A 6 -27.34 -11.13 18.07
N MET A 7 -26.42 -10.81 17.17
CA MET A 7 -25.67 -11.82 16.42
C MET A 7 -24.19 -11.69 16.77
N ALA A 8 -23.82 -12.41 17.84
CA ALA A 8 -22.47 -12.86 18.03
C ALA A 8 -22.20 -13.97 17.01
N ALA A 9 -21.23 -13.73 16.12
CA ALA A 9 -20.48 -14.79 15.46
C ALA A 9 -19.01 -14.38 15.54
N THR A 10 -18.31 -15.07 16.44
CA THR A 10 -16.87 -14.98 16.66
C THR A 10 -16.13 -15.51 15.43
N ASP A 11 -15.75 -14.62 14.52
CA ASP A 11 -14.68 -14.90 13.55
C ASP A 11 -13.33 -14.71 14.26
N ARG A 12 -13.01 -15.65 15.15
CA ARG A 12 -11.61 -15.97 15.40
C ARG A 12 -11.22 -16.95 14.30
N PRO A 13 -10.22 -16.68 13.46
CA PRO A 13 -9.40 -17.78 13.00
C PRO A 13 -8.88 -18.48 14.27
N ALA A 14 -8.98 -19.80 14.36
CA ALA A 14 -8.23 -20.55 15.36
C ALA A 14 -6.77 -20.04 15.36
N ASP A 15 -6.08 -20.13 16.50
CA ASP A 15 -4.69 -19.67 16.76
C ASP A 15 -3.60 -20.32 15.87
N GLY A 16 -3.92 -20.69 14.61
CA GLY A 16 -3.06 -21.25 13.58
C GLY A 16 -3.30 -20.70 12.16
N ALA A 17 -3.96 -19.54 11.98
CA ALA A 17 -4.11 -18.87 10.68
C ALA A 17 -3.14 -17.69 10.45
N ASN A 18 -2.20 -17.48 11.38
CA ASN A 18 -1.27 -16.35 11.35
C ASN A 18 0.04 -16.67 10.62
N GLU A 19 0.19 -17.86 10.04
CA GLU A 19 1.42 -18.28 9.38
C GLU A 19 1.27 -18.20 7.85
N GLY A 20 2.22 -17.51 7.21
CA GLY A 20 2.43 -17.57 5.78
C GLY A 20 2.92 -18.96 5.34
N PRO A 21 2.99 -19.22 4.02
CA PRO A 21 3.29 -20.56 3.47
C PRO A 21 4.64 -21.16 3.89
N THR A 22 5.54 -20.37 4.48
CA THR A 22 6.85 -20.80 4.99
C THR A 22 6.94 -20.90 6.52
N GLY A 23 5.85 -20.62 7.24
CA GLY A 23 5.83 -20.50 8.71
C GLY A 23 6.16 -19.10 9.24
N ALA A 24 6.44 -18.12 8.36
CA ALA A 24 6.58 -16.72 8.77
C ALA A 24 5.24 -16.13 9.22
N ALA A 25 5.17 -15.54 10.42
CA ALA A 25 3.93 -14.94 10.90
C ALA A 25 3.58 -13.67 10.12
N PHE A 26 2.30 -13.44 9.84
CA PHE A 26 1.86 -12.20 9.21
C PHE A 26 2.09 -10.97 10.11
N ALA A 27 2.26 -9.80 9.51
CA ALA A 27 2.39 -8.54 10.23
C ALA A 27 1.15 -8.28 11.11
N HIS A 28 1.41 -7.93 12.37
CA HIS A 28 0.40 -7.70 13.39
C HIS A 28 -0.38 -6.40 13.17
N GLY A 29 -1.65 -6.36 13.59
CA GLY A 29 -2.46 -5.15 13.57
C GLY A 29 -2.86 -4.67 12.16
N ILE A 30 -2.73 -5.50 11.10
CA ILE A 30 -3.19 -5.17 9.75
C ILE A 30 -4.66 -5.54 9.53
N LEU A 31 -4.97 -6.82 9.70
CA LEU A 31 -6.31 -7.35 9.41
C LEU A 31 -7.31 -6.91 10.49
N PRO A 32 -8.59 -6.70 10.13
CA PRO A 32 -9.59 -6.20 11.08
C PRO A 32 -9.78 -7.10 12.30
N ASP A 33 -9.68 -6.51 13.49
CA ASP A 33 -10.04 -7.12 14.77
C ASP A 33 -11.20 -6.37 15.46
N GLU A 34 -11.56 -6.77 16.68
CA GLU A 34 -12.67 -6.17 17.45
C GLU A 34 -12.46 -4.69 17.77
N VAL A 35 -11.21 -4.24 17.99
CA VAL A 35 -10.88 -2.84 18.28
C VAL A 35 -10.90 -2.03 16.98
N ILE A 36 -10.34 -2.57 15.90
CA ILE A 36 -10.32 -1.91 14.59
C ILE A 36 -11.74 -1.65 14.07
N LYS A 37 -12.66 -2.60 14.31
CA LYS A 37 -14.07 -2.50 13.88
C LYS A 37 -14.95 -1.69 14.83
N ASP A 38 -14.46 -1.38 16.03
CA ASP A 38 -15.24 -0.64 17.01
C ASP A 38 -15.39 0.83 16.55
N PRO A 39 -16.62 1.32 16.37
CA PRO A 39 -16.87 2.68 15.90
C PRO A 39 -16.50 3.76 16.91
N THR A 40 -16.22 3.38 18.17
CA THR A 40 -15.76 4.29 19.23
C THR A 40 -14.24 4.41 19.29
N SER A 41 -13.52 3.62 18.50
CA SER A 41 -12.05 3.66 18.48
C SER A 41 -11.55 4.99 17.92
N GLU A 42 -10.69 5.63 18.70
CA GLU A 42 -9.80 6.70 18.27
C GLU A 42 -8.59 6.09 17.54
N ALA A 43 -7.98 6.89 16.68
CA ALA A 43 -6.82 6.50 15.90
C ALA A 43 -5.66 7.46 16.16
N ALA A 44 -4.46 6.91 16.29
CA ALA A 44 -3.23 7.69 16.36
C ALA A 44 -2.16 7.07 15.47
N LEU A 45 -1.61 7.87 14.57
CA LEU A 45 -0.39 7.59 13.82
C LEU A 45 0.75 8.29 14.54
N ILE A 46 1.52 7.53 15.30
CA ILE A 46 2.63 8.03 16.12
C ILE A 46 3.92 7.82 15.35
N PHE A 47 4.44 8.87 14.73
CA PHE A 47 5.67 8.85 13.96
C PHE A 47 6.87 9.10 14.87
N VAL A 48 7.87 8.22 14.78
CA VAL A 48 9.04 8.17 15.64
C VAL A 48 10.30 8.30 14.81
N THR A 49 11.20 9.21 15.21
CA THR A 49 12.57 9.29 14.71
C THR A 49 13.53 8.93 15.84
N LEU A 50 14.48 8.05 15.56
CA LEU A 50 15.51 7.61 16.49
C LEU A 50 16.73 8.52 16.43
N ALA A 51 17.49 8.57 17.53
CA ALA A 51 18.72 9.34 17.63
C ALA A 51 19.69 8.95 16.49
N PRO A 52 20.24 9.91 15.73
CA PRO A 52 21.22 9.65 14.67
C PRO A 52 22.46 8.88 15.15
N SER A 53 22.84 9.04 16.42
CA SER A 53 23.99 8.38 17.04
C SER A 53 23.68 6.99 17.61
N LEU A 54 22.44 6.51 17.49
CA LEU A 54 22.05 5.20 18.02
C LEU A 54 22.79 4.10 17.25
N ASP A 55 23.42 3.19 17.98
CA ASP A 55 24.12 2.05 17.40
C ASP A 55 23.24 0.80 17.34
N ARG A 56 23.79 -0.31 16.82
CA ARG A 56 23.06 -1.58 16.67
C ARG A 56 22.54 -2.12 18.01
N ALA A 57 23.36 -2.06 19.07
CA ALA A 57 22.96 -2.58 20.38
C ALA A 57 21.85 -1.71 21.00
N GLY A 58 22.00 -0.38 20.89
CA GLY A 58 21.03 0.60 21.36
C GLY A 58 19.68 0.48 20.65
N VAL A 59 19.66 0.31 19.32
CA VAL A 59 18.38 0.14 18.61
C VAL A 59 17.69 -1.17 18.98
N ILE A 60 18.43 -2.27 19.14
CA ILE A 60 17.84 -3.55 19.57
C ILE A 60 17.24 -3.40 20.97
N ALA A 61 17.96 -2.77 21.90
CA ALA A 61 17.44 -2.50 23.24
C ALA A 61 16.20 -1.60 23.21
N TRP A 62 16.19 -0.56 22.37
CA TRP A 62 15.04 0.32 22.20
C TRP A 62 13.83 -0.42 21.60
N LEU A 63 14.05 -1.28 20.60
CA LEU A 63 12.99 -2.10 19.99
C LEU A 63 12.38 -3.09 21.00
N HIS A 64 13.18 -3.68 21.89
CA HIS A 64 12.66 -4.46 23.01
C HIS A 64 11.78 -3.62 23.94
N ALA A 65 12.22 -2.42 24.32
CA ALA A 65 11.42 -1.52 25.16
C ALA A 65 10.10 -1.13 24.48
N ALA A 66 10.15 -0.76 23.19
CA ALA A 66 8.97 -0.44 22.40
C ALA A 66 8.01 -1.65 22.24
N THR A 67 8.54 -2.87 22.09
CA THR A 67 7.75 -4.11 22.08
C THR A 67 6.99 -4.29 23.40
N GLY A 68 7.66 -4.07 24.54
CA GLY A 68 7.04 -4.18 25.85
C GLY A 68 5.97 -3.12 26.10
N LEU A 69 6.19 -1.88 25.64
CA LEU A 69 5.19 -0.82 25.67
C LEU A 69 3.96 -1.17 24.83
N MET A 70 4.17 -1.73 23.63
CA MET A 70 3.08 -2.17 22.76
C MET A 70 2.30 -3.33 23.40
N ALA A 71 2.97 -4.29 24.01
CA ALA A 71 2.31 -5.37 24.75
C ALA A 71 1.48 -4.85 25.94
N THR A 72 1.95 -3.79 26.61
CA THR A 72 1.21 -3.14 27.70
C THR A 72 -0.03 -2.41 27.17
N LEU A 73 0.11 -1.69 26.05
CA LEU A 73 -1.00 -1.02 25.37
C LEU A 73 -2.10 -2.01 24.95
N GLU A 74 -1.71 -3.19 24.45
CA GLU A 74 -2.65 -4.20 23.95
C GLU A 74 -3.17 -5.15 25.04
N ALA A 75 -2.69 -5.01 26.27
CA ALA A 75 -3.13 -5.82 27.38
C ALA A 75 -4.64 -5.65 27.64
N GLN A 76 -5.30 -6.72 28.04
CA GLN A 76 -6.72 -6.64 28.39
C GLN A 76 -6.90 -5.95 29.73
N VAL A 77 -7.91 -5.09 29.82
CA VAL A 77 -8.40 -4.48 31.06
C VAL A 77 -9.79 -5.04 31.31
N ASP A 78 -10.00 -5.66 32.47
CA ASP A 78 -11.26 -6.34 32.82
C ASP A 78 -11.75 -7.33 31.75
N GLY A 79 -10.81 -8.02 31.10
CA GLY A 79 -11.08 -8.99 30.03
C GLY A 79 -11.37 -8.39 28.65
N LEU A 80 -11.31 -7.07 28.50
CA LEU A 80 -11.53 -6.36 27.23
C LEU A 80 -10.21 -5.86 26.64
N ARG A 81 -9.98 -6.10 25.34
CA ARG A 81 -8.83 -5.53 24.63
C ARG A 81 -9.14 -4.08 24.24
N LEU A 82 -8.47 -3.09 24.83
CA LEU A 82 -8.86 -1.69 24.62
C LEU A 82 -8.05 -0.99 23.53
N ALA A 83 -6.95 -1.57 23.06
CA ALA A 83 -6.18 -1.03 21.95
C ALA A 83 -5.56 -2.14 21.08
N THR A 84 -5.19 -1.76 19.86
CA THR A 84 -4.45 -2.56 18.88
C THR A 84 -3.44 -1.66 18.19
N ALA A 85 -2.22 -2.13 17.99
CA ALA A 85 -1.15 -1.34 17.44
C ALA A 85 -0.43 -2.06 16.30
N LEU A 86 -0.23 -1.35 15.20
CA LEU A 86 0.60 -1.77 14.09
C LEU A 86 1.92 -1.00 14.10
N PRO A 87 3.07 -1.65 14.28
CA PRO A 87 4.38 -1.06 14.07
C PRO A 87 4.80 -1.20 12.60
N ALA A 88 5.26 -0.12 11.98
CA ALA A 88 5.85 -0.13 10.65
C ALA A 88 7.12 0.73 10.59
N PHE A 89 8.10 0.29 9.81
CA PHE A 89 9.44 0.89 9.72
C PHE A 89 9.54 1.73 8.46
N GLY A 90 10.11 2.93 8.57
CA GLY A 90 10.35 3.80 7.42
C GLY A 90 11.75 3.59 6.82
N PRO A 91 12.01 4.10 5.61
CA PRO A 91 13.32 4.01 4.96
C PRO A 91 14.47 4.55 5.82
N SER A 92 14.23 5.60 6.62
CA SER A 92 15.25 6.24 7.44
C SER A 92 15.74 5.38 8.62
N PHE A 93 14.99 4.33 8.99
CA PHE A 93 15.46 3.33 9.93
C PHE A 93 16.62 2.51 9.37
N PHE A 94 16.59 2.20 8.07
CA PHE A 94 17.61 1.39 7.42
C PHE A 94 18.79 2.23 6.92
N THR A 95 18.53 3.46 6.48
CA THR A 95 19.54 4.32 5.86
C THR A 95 19.41 5.75 6.36
N LEU A 96 20.52 6.34 6.82
CA LEU A 96 20.60 7.75 7.18
C LEU A 96 21.74 8.41 6.41
N ALA A 97 21.45 9.52 5.72
CA ALA A 97 22.41 10.25 4.89
C ALA A 97 23.18 9.35 3.89
N GLY A 98 22.50 8.37 3.32
CA GLY A 98 23.07 7.42 2.34
C GLY A 98 23.89 6.27 2.94
N ALA A 99 24.06 6.21 4.26
CA ALA A 99 24.74 5.12 4.95
C ALA A 99 23.74 4.21 5.65
N ALA A 100 23.99 2.89 5.59
CA ALA A 100 23.18 1.93 6.33
C ALA A 100 23.33 2.16 7.85
N ARG A 101 22.23 2.07 8.59
CA ARG A 101 22.19 2.09 10.05
C ARG A 101 22.24 0.67 10.59
N PHE A 102 22.71 0.53 11.84
CA PHE A 102 22.55 -0.67 12.66
C PHE A 102 23.09 -2.00 12.06
N ASP A 103 24.05 -1.90 11.14
CA ASP A 103 24.57 -3.03 10.35
C ASP A 103 23.47 -3.78 9.56
N LEU A 104 22.56 -3.01 8.95
CA LEU A 104 21.43 -3.50 8.15
C LEU A 104 21.64 -3.32 6.64
N GLN A 105 22.90 -3.35 6.17
CA GLN A 105 23.23 -3.27 4.75
C GLN A 105 22.46 -4.36 3.98
N GLY A 106 21.68 -3.96 2.98
CA GLY A 106 20.88 -4.88 2.16
C GLY A 106 19.71 -5.55 2.88
N ARG A 107 19.29 -5.04 4.05
CA ARG A 107 18.16 -5.59 4.82
C ARG A 107 16.87 -4.77 4.70
N ALA A 108 16.95 -3.59 4.10
CA ALA A 108 15.77 -2.78 3.82
C ALA A 108 14.82 -3.55 2.88
N PRO A 109 13.50 -3.48 3.11
CA PRO A 109 12.50 -3.85 2.12
C PRO A 109 12.86 -3.23 0.76
N HIS A 110 12.84 -4.02 -0.30
CA HIS A 110 13.51 -3.65 -1.53
C HIS A 110 12.92 -2.40 -2.18
N GLU A 111 11.60 -2.22 -2.08
CA GLU A 111 10.91 -1.09 -2.69
C GLU A 111 11.19 0.25 -2.00
N PHE A 112 11.90 0.25 -0.87
CA PHE A 112 12.44 1.49 -0.29
C PHE A 112 13.53 2.13 -1.15
N ALA A 113 14.11 1.39 -2.10
CA ALA A 113 15.08 1.94 -3.05
C ALA A 113 14.44 2.85 -4.11
N ASP A 114 13.16 2.65 -4.43
CA ASP A 114 12.42 3.39 -5.46
C ASP A 114 10.96 3.59 -4.99
N LEU A 115 10.76 4.56 -4.10
CA LEU A 115 9.46 4.83 -3.51
C LEU A 115 8.50 5.44 -4.54
N PRO A 116 7.18 5.18 -4.44
CA PRO A 116 6.19 5.82 -5.29
C PRO A 116 6.28 7.35 -5.24
N SER A 117 6.28 7.99 -6.40
CA SER A 117 6.17 9.45 -6.49
C SER A 117 4.76 9.93 -6.14
N VAL A 118 4.64 11.00 -5.35
CA VAL A 118 3.36 11.66 -5.09
C VAL A 118 3.54 13.15 -5.36
N PRO A 119 3.48 13.59 -6.65
CA PRO A 119 3.91 14.94 -7.04
C PRO A 119 3.15 16.08 -6.35
N ALA A 120 1.89 15.84 -5.96
CA ALA A 120 1.06 16.84 -5.29
C ALA A 120 1.26 16.90 -3.77
N ALA A 121 2.08 16.02 -3.18
CA ALA A 121 2.33 16.01 -1.74
C ALA A 121 3.13 17.25 -1.31
N ARG A 122 2.62 17.99 -0.33
CA ARG A 122 3.32 19.17 0.22
C ARG A 122 4.56 18.79 1.03
N SER A 123 4.55 17.62 1.68
CA SER A 123 5.67 17.14 2.49
C SER A 123 5.73 15.62 2.56
N VAL A 124 6.92 15.09 2.82
CA VAL A 124 7.17 13.68 3.09
C VAL A 124 7.35 13.49 4.60
N VAL A 125 6.71 12.46 5.17
CA VAL A 125 6.87 12.09 6.56
C VAL A 125 8.18 11.31 6.73
N GLY A 126 9.21 11.98 7.22
CA GLY A 126 10.48 11.34 7.60
C GLY A 126 10.39 10.76 9.01
N ALA A 127 10.07 9.47 9.13
CA ALA A 127 10.08 8.75 10.40
C ALA A 127 10.78 7.40 10.26
N ASP A 128 11.51 6.99 11.29
CA ASP A 128 12.14 5.67 11.35
C ASP A 128 11.09 4.60 11.63
N LEU A 129 10.08 4.92 12.45
CA LEU A 129 8.95 4.04 12.72
C LEU A 129 7.65 4.84 12.76
N VAL A 130 6.54 4.17 12.49
CA VAL A 130 5.19 4.62 12.83
C VAL A 130 4.50 3.53 13.64
N PHE A 131 3.83 3.92 14.73
CA PHE A 131 2.84 3.09 15.39
C PHE A 131 1.46 3.58 14.98
N TYR A 132 0.74 2.78 14.20
CA TYR A 132 -0.66 3.04 13.89
C TYR A 132 -1.53 2.32 14.92
N VAL A 133 -2.05 3.09 15.89
CA VAL A 133 -2.81 2.60 17.03
C VAL A 133 -4.29 2.91 16.81
N LEU A 134 -5.16 1.92 17.02
CA LEU A 134 -6.58 2.14 17.29
C LEU A 134 -6.85 1.83 18.76
N ALA A 135 -7.56 2.71 19.46
CA ALA A 135 -7.82 2.60 20.89
C ALA A 135 -9.22 3.06 21.28
N ARG A 136 -9.87 2.30 22.16
CA ARG A 136 -11.15 2.61 22.82
C ARG A 136 -10.97 3.37 24.13
N SER A 137 -9.72 3.57 24.54
CA SER A 137 -9.34 4.23 25.77
C SER A 137 -8.22 5.22 25.49
N HIS A 138 -8.56 6.51 25.55
CA HIS A 138 -7.60 7.59 25.41
C HIS A 138 -6.50 7.52 26.48
N ALA A 139 -6.82 7.07 27.70
CA ALA A 139 -5.84 6.92 28.78
C ALA A 139 -4.75 5.90 28.44
N GLN A 140 -5.11 4.72 27.90
CA GLN A 140 -4.12 3.72 27.46
C GLN A 140 -3.27 4.21 26.29
N LEU A 141 -3.87 4.92 25.35
CA LEU A 141 -3.13 5.56 24.26
C LEU A 141 -2.13 6.59 24.81
N ALA A 142 -2.54 7.42 25.77
CA ALA A 142 -1.69 8.41 26.41
C ALA A 142 -0.54 7.77 27.18
N ASP A 143 -0.79 6.69 27.93
CA ASP A 143 0.26 5.95 28.64
C ASP A 143 1.30 5.36 27.67
N PHE A 144 0.86 4.84 26.51
CA PHE A 144 1.77 4.36 25.47
C PHE A 144 2.63 5.49 24.88
N ILE A 145 2.02 6.63 24.54
CA ILE A 145 2.74 7.81 24.04
C ILE A 145 3.77 8.31 25.06
N LEU A 146 3.38 8.41 26.34
CA LEU A 146 4.26 8.84 27.42
C LEU A 146 5.40 7.83 27.66
N GLY A 147 5.09 6.54 27.57
CA GLY A 147 6.08 5.46 27.63
C GLY A 147 7.12 5.55 26.51
N LEU A 148 6.69 5.79 25.27
CA LEU A 148 7.60 6.05 24.16
C LEU A 148 8.43 7.31 24.42
N TRP A 149 7.80 8.41 24.82
CA TRP A 149 8.48 9.67 25.13
C TRP A 149 9.52 9.56 26.26
N ALA A 150 9.30 8.67 27.23
CA ALA A 150 10.25 8.39 28.29
C ALA A 150 11.58 7.81 27.77
N THR A 151 11.59 7.24 26.55
CA THR A 151 12.80 6.69 25.90
C THR A 151 13.68 7.73 25.20
N ARG A 152 13.39 9.03 25.30
CA ARG A 152 14.12 10.13 24.64
C ARG A 152 15.61 10.29 25.01
N GLY A 153 16.06 9.61 26.05
CA GLY A 153 17.49 9.52 26.43
C GLY A 153 18.16 8.20 26.04
N ALA A 154 17.39 7.23 25.54
CA ALA A 154 17.82 5.85 25.28
C ALA A 154 17.66 5.44 23.81
N GLY A 155 17.07 6.28 22.96
CA GLY A 155 16.98 6.00 21.53
C GLY A 155 16.02 6.89 20.76
N LEU A 156 14.94 7.38 21.37
CA LEU A 156 13.99 8.28 20.70
C LEU A 156 14.58 9.69 20.57
N ALA A 157 14.48 10.31 19.39
CA ALA A 157 14.85 11.71 19.17
C ALA A 157 13.61 12.62 19.12
N THR A 158 12.65 12.28 18.26
CA THR A 158 11.42 13.06 18.08
C THR A 158 10.23 12.13 17.90
N LEU A 159 9.06 12.61 18.32
CA LEU A 159 7.78 11.94 18.13
C LEU A 159 6.75 12.99 17.67
N THR A 160 5.98 12.68 16.63
CA THR A 160 4.83 13.46 16.18
C THR A 160 3.60 12.56 16.08
N ILE A 161 2.41 13.14 16.22
CA ILE A 161 1.16 12.39 16.25
C ILE A 161 0.19 13.01 15.26
N GLU A 162 -0.42 12.14 14.47
CA GLU A 162 -1.54 12.45 13.60
C GLU A 162 -2.75 11.66 14.08
N GLU A 163 -3.75 12.37 14.60
CA GLU A 163 -4.94 11.76 15.19
C GLU A 163 -6.04 11.58 14.13
N GLY A 164 -6.96 10.66 14.42
CA GLY A 164 -8.17 10.41 13.66
C GLY A 164 -9.19 9.64 14.47
N PHE A 165 -10.33 9.30 13.87
CA PHE A 165 -11.42 8.63 14.58
C PHE A 165 -12.20 7.69 13.67
N GLN A 166 -12.74 6.61 14.23
CA GLN A 166 -13.72 5.77 13.55
C GLN A 166 -15.12 6.40 13.59
N ARG A 167 -15.99 5.94 12.70
CA ARG A 167 -17.39 6.38 12.64
C ARG A 167 -18.32 5.19 12.52
N GLY A 168 -19.31 5.12 13.41
CA GLY A 168 -20.32 4.06 13.38
C GLY A 168 -21.34 4.16 12.25
N ASP A 169 -21.42 5.31 11.58
CA ASP A 169 -22.29 5.49 10.40
C ASP A 169 -21.66 4.98 9.10
N GLY A 170 -20.39 4.56 9.13
CA GLY A 170 -19.64 4.06 7.98
C GLY A 170 -19.44 5.12 6.88
N ARG A 171 -19.51 6.41 7.21
CA ARG A 171 -19.38 7.51 6.24
C ARG A 171 -18.06 8.25 6.38
N GLU A 172 -17.55 8.77 5.27
CA GLU A 172 -16.46 9.75 5.27
C GLU A 172 -17.00 11.19 5.38
N LEU A 173 -16.12 12.21 5.42
CA LEU A 173 -16.52 13.59 5.76
C LEU A 173 -17.32 14.32 4.68
N PHE A 174 -17.24 13.89 3.41
CA PHE A 174 -18.16 14.32 2.35
C PHE A 174 -19.55 13.66 2.46
N GLY A 175 -19.72 12.74 3.40
CA GLY A 175 -20.99 12.13 3.78
C GLY A 175 -21.36 10.89 2.97
N PHE A 176 -20.44 10.31 2.19
CA PHE A 176 -20.63 9.08 1.44
C PHE A 176 -20.18 7.88 2.27
N ARG A 177 -20.77 6.70 2.00
CA ARG A 177 -20.30 5.45 2.61
C ARG A 177 -18.90 5.12 2.09
N ASP A 178 -17.96 4.87 3.00
CA ASP A 178 -16.60 4.43 2.66
C ASP A 178 -16.40 2.95 3.04
N GLY A 179 -15.39 2.30 2.46
CA GLY A 179 -15.05 0.90 2.71
C GLY A 179 -15.88 -0.12 1.92
N LEU A 180 -16.90 0.30 1.16
CA LEU A 180 -17.84 -0.59 0.44
C LEU A 180 -17.16 -1.62 -0.47
N ARG A 181 -16.09 -1.25 -1.18
CA ARG A 181 -15.37 -2.17 -2.08
C ARG A 181 -13.90 -2.30 -1.69
N ASN A 182 -13.66 -2.65 -0.44
CA ASN A 182 -12.34 -3.08 0.04
C ASN A 182 -12.09 -4.57 -0.31
N ILE A 183 -10.89 -5.06 -0.02
CA ILE A 183 -10.51 -6.46 -0.32
C ILE A 183 -11.35 -7.44 0.53
N PRO A 184 -12.01 -8.45 -0.10
CA PRO A 184 -12.75 -9.49 0.62
C PRO A 184 -11.86 -10.27 1.59
N GLY A 185 -12.41 -10.69 2.72
CA GLY A 185 -11.67 -11.39 3.78
C GLY A 185 -10.74 -12.51 3.29
N PRO A 186 -11.24 -13.47 2.49
CA PRO A 186 -10.43 -14.59 1.99
C PRO A 186 -9.26 -14.20 1.09
N ASP A 187 -9.35 -13.05 0.40
CA ASP A 187 -8.32 -12.59 -0.54
C ASP A 187 -7.24 -11.73 0.12
N ARG A 188 -7.51 -11.21 1.33
CA ARG A 188 -6.58 -10.29 2.03
C ARG A 188 -5.19 -10.88 2.23
N PRO A 189 -5.01 -12.11 2.75
CA PRO A 189 -3.66 -12.61 3.03
C PRO A 189 -2.73 -12.60 1.81
N ARG A 190 -3.27 -12.92 0.63
CA ARG A 190 -2.50 -12.97 -0.62
C ARG A 190 -2.12 -11.59 -1.15
N ILE A 191 -2.97 -10.58 -0.96
CA ILE A 191 -2.76 -9.24 -1.54
C ILE A 191 -2.02 -8.32 -0.56
N VAL A 192 -2.28 -8.49 0.73
CA VAL A 192 -1.84 -7.56 1.77
C VAL A 192 -0.42 -7.84 2.23
N PHE A 193 -0.01 -9.11 2.28
CA PHE A 193 1.30 -9.48 2.80
C PHE A 193 2.28 -9.82 1.69
N VAL A 194 3.55 -9.49 1.92
CA VAL A 194 4.67 -9.92 1.09
C VAL A 194 4.67 -11.43 1.06
N SER A 195 4.44 -11.97 -0.14
CA SER A 195 4.45 -13.40 -0.37
C SER A 195 5.87 -13.95 -0.11
N PRO A 196 6.04 -15.23 0.28
CA PRO A 196 7.18 -16.01 -0.22
C PRO A 196 7.20 -15.89 -1.74
N ASP A 197 8.13 -16.36 -2.54
CA ASP A 197 8.09 -16.13 -4.00
C ASP A 197 8.18 -14.64 -4.46
N ALA A 198 7.95 -13.62 -3.60
CA ALA A 198 8.27 -12.22 -3.91
C ALA A 198 9.79 -12.07 -4.02
N ALA A 199 10.28 -11.67 -5.18
CA ALA A 199 11.63 -12.05 -5.60
C ALA A 199 12.75 -11.09 -5.24
N ASP A 200 12.40 -9.84 -5.00
CA ASP A 200 13.31 -8.75 -4.62
C ASP A 200 13.32 -8.51 -3.11
N GLU A 201 12.35 -9.04 -2.39
CA GLU A 201 12.26 -8.82 -0.95
C GLU A 201 13.27 -9.67 -0.15
N PRO A 202 13.97 -9.08 0.84
CA PRO A 202 14.74 -9.84 1.81
C PRO A 202 13.85 -10.88 2.50
N ASP A 203 14.41 -12.04 2.89
CA ASP A 203 13.65 -13.08 3.61
C ASP A 203 12.97 -12.55 4.89
N SER A 204 13.54 -11.52 5.50
CA SER A 204 12.98 -10.83 6.67
C SER A 204 11.68 -10.07 6.40
N SER A 205 11.40 -9.75 5.14
CA SER A 205 10.17 -9.09 4.70
C SER A 205 9.00 -10.07 4.49
N GLU A 206 9.26 -11.37 4.37
CA GLU A 206 8.18 -12.34 4.12
C GLU A 206 7.16 -12.36 5.25
N GLY A 207 5.87 -12.23 4.90
CA GLY A 207 4.77 -12.07 5.85
C GLY A 207 4.58 -10.64 6.37
N GLY A 208 5.50 -9.72 6.02
CA GLY A 208 5.34 -8.29 6.24
C GLY A 208 4.37 -7.65 5.25
N SER A 209 4.19 -6.33 5.33
CA SER A 209 3.31 -5.59 4.41
C SER A 209 3.81 -4.16 4.25
N TYR A 210 3.75 -3.65 3.03
CA TYR A 210 3.96 -2.23 2.79
C TYR A 210 2.75 -1.43 3.24
N MET A 211 3.02 -0.33 3.95
CA MET A 211 2.03 0.64 4.39
C MET A 211 2.24 1.95 3.64
N ALA A 212 1.21 2.42 2.95
CA ALA A 212 1.18 3.76 2.38
C ALA A 212 0.30 4.67 3.25
N TYR A 213 0.80 5.86 3.58
CA TYR A 213 0.10 6.88 4.35
C TYR A 213 -0.01 8.16 3.54
N LEU A 214 -1.22 8.73 3.47
CA LEU A 214 -1.45 10.08 2.97
C LEU A 214 -2.31 10.86 3.97
N LYS A 215 -1.89 12.08 4.33
CA LYS A 215 -2.79 13.06 4.97
C LYS A 215 -3.52 13.81 3.87
N LEU A 216 -4.84 13.62 3.80
CA LEU A 216 -5.68 14.15 2.73
C LEU A 216 -6.70 15.18 3.27
N PRO A 217 -6.34 16.47 3.39
CA PRO A 217 -7.31 17.52 3.68
C PRO A 217 -8.42 17.56 2.63
N GLN A 218 -9.65 17.72 3.11
CA GLN A 218 -10.87 17.80 2.33
C GLN A 218 -11.48 19.21 2.45
N ASP A 219 -11.78 19.86 1.32
CA ASP A 219 -12.50 21.15 1.30
C ASP A 219 -14.00 20.91 1.49
N VAL A 220 -14.40 20.75 2.75
CA VAL A 220 -15.80 20.50 3.14
C VAL A 220 -16.73 21.67 2.80
N ASP A 221 -16.20 22.89 2.76
CA ASP A 221 -16.97 24.08 2.42
C ASP A 221 -17.28 24.11 0.93
N ALA A 222 -16.28 23.89 0.07
CA ALA A 222 -16.49 23.74 -1.37
C ALA A 222 -17.41 22.57 -1.69
N TRP A 223 -17.24 21.45 -1.00
CA TRP A 223 -18.11 20.30 -1.14
C TRP A 223 -19.58 20.62 -0.83
N SER A 224 -19.84 21.35 0.25
CA SER A 224 -21.19 21.73 0.69
C SER A 224 -21.94 22.62 -0.31
N ARG A 225 -21.21 23.36 -1.17
CA ARG A 225 -21.77 24.23 -2.20
C ARG A 225 -22.20 23.48 -3.47
N LEU A 226 -21.74 22.23 -3.64
CA LEU A 226 -22.15 21.40 -4.77
C LEU A 226 -23.56 20.86 -4.57
N THR A 227 -24.30 20.73 -5.67
CA THR A 227 -25.57 20.01 -5.68
C THR A 227 -25.37 18.50 -5.40
N PRO A 228 -26.40 17.78 -4.92
CA PRO A 228 -26.29 16.34 -4.73
C PRO A 228 -25.83 15.59 -5.98
N ASP A 229 -26.36 15.93 -7.16
CA ASP A 229 -25.98 15.30 -8.42
C ASP A 229 -24.51 15.54 -8.76
N GLU A 230 -23.99 16.74 -8.49
CA GLU A 230 -22.58 17.08 -8.67
C GLU A 230 -21.66 16.30 -7.73
N GLN A 231 -22.09 16.05 -6.50
CA GLN A 231 -21.38 15.23 -5.51
C GLN A 231 -21.35 13.77 -5.97
N GLU A 232 -22.51 13.21 -6.33
CA GLU A 232 -22.65 11.82 -6.78
C GLU A 232 -21.91 11.57 -8.10
N ARG A 233 -21.87 12.55 -9.01
CA ARG A 233 -21.08 12.48 -10.25
C ARG A 233 -19.58 12.38 -9.99
N ARG A 234 -19.06 13.08 -8.98
CA ARG A 234 -17.63 13.07 -8.63
C ARG A 234 -17.20 11.77 -8.00
N LEU A 235 -18.03 11.20 -7.14
CA LEU A 235 -17.73 9.92 -6.48
C LEU A 235 -18.06 8.73 -7.38
N GLY A 236 -19.16 8.80 -8.11
CA GLY A 236 -19.78 7.71 -8.87
C GLY A 236 -20.67 6.78 -8.05
N ARG A 237 -21.03 7.19 -6.83
CA ARG A 237 -21.98 6.48 -5.95
C ARG A 237 -23.07 7.42 -5.52
N ARG A 238 -24.21 6.86 -5.11
CA ARG A 238 -25.29 7.60 -4.46
C ARG A 238 -24.96 7.86 -3.02
N ARG A 239 -25.30 9.06 -2.53
CA ARG A 239 -25.03 9.45 -1.15
C ARG A 239 -25.89 8.68 -0.16
N ALA A 240 -27.15 8.43 -0.53
CA ALA A 240 -28.14 7.84 0.35
C ALA A 240 -27.77 6.42 0.82
N ASP A 241 -27.51 5.53 -0.15
CA ASP A 241 -27.33 4.09 0.07
C ASP A 241 -25.94 3.57 -0.32
N GLY A 242 -25.13 4.37 -1.03
CA GLY A 242 -23.83 3.98 -1.54
C GLY A 242 -23.87 3.15 -2.83
N SER A 243 -25.04 2.90 -3.43
CA SER A 243 -25.12 2.15 -4.69
C SER A 243 -24.51 2.95 -5.83
N ARG A 244 -23.97 2.27 -6.84
CA ARG A 244 -23.40 2.91 -8.02
C ARG A 244 -24.46 3.68 -8.83
N VAL A 245 -24.12 4.88 -9.31
CA VAL A 245 -25.08 5.80 -9.96
C VAL A 245 -25.70 5.28 -11.27
N ASP A 246 -25.05 4.36 -11.98
CA ASP A 246 -25.56 3.69 -13.19
C ASP A 246 -26.47 2.48 -12.88
N LEU A 247 -26.58 2.08 -11.61
CA LEU A 247 -27.43 0.96 -11.17
C LEU A 247 -28.70 1.47 -10.48
N THR A 248 -29.65 0.57 -10.22
CA THR A 248 -30.84 0.87 -9.44
C THR A 248 -30.45 1.31 -8.01
N ALA A 249 -31.18 2.28 -7.45
CA ALA A 249 -31.01 2.64 -6.04
C ALA A 249 -31.25 1.41 -5.15
N GLY A 250 -30.44 1.25 -4.11
CA GLY A 250 -30.48 0.11 -3.20
C GLY A 250 -29.76 -1.15 -3.69
N THR A 251 -29.15 -1.15 -4.89
CA THR A 251 -28.26 -2.25 -5.29
C THR A 251 -27.11 -2.39 -4.29
N ASP A 252 -26.88 -3.61 -3.83
CA ASP A 252 -25.81 -3.91 -2.87
C ASP A 252 -24.43 -3.66 -3.48
N PRO A 253 -23.63 -2.72 -2.91
CA PRO A 253 -22.29 -2.39 -3.39
C PRO A 253 -21.32 -3.57 -3.51
N HIS A 254 -21.55 -4.66 -2.77
CA HIS A 254 -20.70 -5.85 -2.79
C HIS A 254 -21.00 -6.80 -3.96
N SER A 255 -22.17 -6.69 -4.59
CA SER A 255 -22.60 -7.53 -5.71
C SER A 255 -22.62 -6.79 -7.06
N GLU A 256 -22.10 -5.55 -7.11
CA GLU A 256 -22.01 -4.76 -8.33
C GLU A 256 -21.05 -5.38 -9.35
N GLY A 257 -21.61 -5.79 -10.50
CA GLY A 257 -20.88 -6.25 -11.69
C GLY A 257 -20.24 -5.11 -12.49
N ASP A 258 -20.06 -5.31 -13.79
CA ASP A 258 -19.44 -4.30 -14.66
C ASP A 258 -20.30 -3.03 -14.82
N TYR A 259 -19.68 -1.91 -15.24
CA TYR A 259 -20.33 -0.60 -15.44
C TYR A 259 -21.36 -0.76 -16.56
N ALA A 260 -22.61 -0.40 -16.27
CA ALA A 260 -23.73 -0.62 -17.18
C ALA A 260 -23.67 0.30 -18.41
N ALA A 261 -23.07 1.48 -18.26
CA ALA A 261 -22.90 2.48 -19.31
C ALA A 261 -21.42 2.86 -19.46
N ALA A 262 -20.99 3.22 -20.68
CA ALA A 262 -19.61 3.60 -20.96
C ALA A 262 -19.19 4.94 -20.31
N ASP A 263 -20.14 5.79 -19.93
CA ASP A 263 -19.95 7.17 -19.48
C ASP A 263 -20.57 7.49 -18.11
N VAL A 264 -21.30 6.54 -17.51
CA VAL A 264 -21.87 6.67 -16.15
C VAL A 264 -21.35 5.53 -15.27
N PRO A 265 -20.70 5.81 -14.12
CA PRO A 265 -20.22 7.12 -13.67
C PRO A 265 -19.26 7.78 -14.67
N ALA A 266 -19.03 9.10 -14.54
CA ALA A 266 -18.07 9.82 -15.38
C ALA A 266 -16.70 9.14 -15.38
N ALA A 267 -15.97 9.17 -16.51
CA ALA A 267 -14.66 8.49 -16.63
C ALA A 267 -13.64 8.90 -15.54
N ALA A 268 -13.69 10.16 -15.09
CA ALA A 268 -12.89 10.69 -13.98
C ALA A 268 -13.54 10.60 -12.60
N ALA A 269 -14.73 9.99 -12.47
CA ALA A 269 -15.33 9.75 -11.17
C ALA A 269 -14.41 8.86 -10.32
N HIS A 270 -14.36 9.14 -9.02
CA HIS A 270 -13.42 8.51 -8.10
C HIS A 270 -13.42 6.98 -8.20
N ILE A 271 -14.61 6.36 -8.16
CA ILE A 271 -14.71 4.89 -8.17
C ILE A 271 -14.22 4.25 -9.48
N ARG A 272 -14.28 4.98 -10.60
CA ARG A 272 -13.78 4.50 -11.90
C ARG A 272 -12.26 4.54 -11.97
N LYS A 273 -11.67 5.52 -11.30
CA LYS A 273 -10.22 5.67 -11.19
C LYS A 273 -9.61 4.67 -10.21
N VAL A 274 -10.19 4.48 -9.03
CA VAL A 274 -9.58 3.61 -7.99
C VAL A 274 -9.90 2.12 -8.16
N ARG A 275 -10.99 1.79 -8.86
CA ARG A 275 -11.37 0.40 -9.15
C ARG A 275 -11.81 0.26 -10.61
N PRO A 276 -10.87 0.36 -11.55
CA PRO A 276 -11.16 0.18 -12.95
C PRO A 276 -11.56 -1.28 -13.22
N GLN A 277 -12.46 -1.46 -14.17
CA GLN A 277 -12.87 -2.78 -14.63
C GLN A 277 -12.02 -3.26 -15.81
N GLY A 278 -12.26 -4.50 -16.24
CA GLY A 278 -11.59 -5.11 -17.39
C GLY A 278 -10.24 -5.72 -17.03
N GLY A 279 -10.20 -6.58 -16.02
CA GLY A 279 -9.07 -7.48 -15.74
C GLY A 279 -7.87 -6.87 -15.00
N LEU A 280 -7.92 -5.59 -14.60
CA LEU A 280 -6.87 -4.98 -13.79
C LEU A 280 -6.93 -5.51 -12.35
N THR A 281 -5.77 -5.93 -11.80
CA THR A 281 -5.69 -6.74 -10.57
C THR A 281 -5.15 -6.00 -9.36
N SER A 282 -4.44 -4.87 -9.56
CA SER A 282 -3.81 -4.09 -8.51
C SER A 282 -4.83 -3.60 -7.51
N GLN A 283 -4.59 -3.90 -6.25
CA GLN A 283 -5.49 -3.62 -5.14
C GLN A 283 -4.70 -3.25 -3.90
N VAL A 284 -5.24 -2.35 -3.11
CA VAL A 284 -4.72 -2.02 -1.79
C VAL A 284 -5.79 -2.23 -0.74
N PHE A 285 -5.41 -2.72 0.43
CA PHE A 285 -6.32 -2.86 1.56
C PHE A 285 -6.38 -1.55 2.34
N ARG A 286 -7.50 -0.83 2.22
CA ARG A 286 -7.66 0.51 2.80
C ARG A 286 -8.09 0.44 4.27
N ARG A 287 -7.45 1.24 5.14
CA ARG A 287 -7.77 1.41 6.57
C ARG A 287 -7.54 2.84 7.03
N GLY A 288 -7.98 3.80 6.22
CA GLY A 288 -7.93 5.21 6.58
C GLY A 288 -8.96 5.59 7.64
N VAL A 289 -8.71 6.70 8.33
CA VAL A 289 -9.59 7.26 9.35
C VAL A 289 -9.79 8.76 9.11
N PRO A 290 -11.01 9.28 9.24
CA PRO A 290 -11.22 10.73 9.24
C PRO A 290 -10.40 11.44 10.32
N PHE A 291 -10.05 12.70 10.06
CA PHE A 291 -9.48 13.59 11.07
C PHE A 291 -10.17 14.95 11.06
N VAL A 292 -10.12 15.62 12.21
CA VAL A 292 -10.45 17.03 12.38
C VAL A 292 -9.38 17.62 13.30
N GLN A 293 -8.81 18.74 12.89
CA GLN A 293 -7.76 19.44 13.63
C GLN A 293 -8.10 20.93 13.64
N ALA A 294 -7.88 21.60 14.78
CA ALA A 294 -7.97 23.04 14.89
C ALA A 294 -6.60 23.62 15.27
N GLU A 295 -6.01 24.39 14.36
CA GLU A 295 -4.68 24.99 14.56
C GLU A 295 -4.71 26.45 14.11
N GLY A 296 -4.16 27.36 14.93
CA GLY A 296 -4.12 28.80 14.59
C GLY A 296 -5.49 29.45 14.35
N GLY A 297 -6.57 28.87 14.90
CA GLY A 297 -7.95 29.31 14.66
C GLY A 297 -8.58 28.79 13.36
N VAL A 298 -7.88 27.93 12.61
CA VAL A 298 -8.37 27.30 11.39
C VAL A 298 -8.70 25.84 11.66
N VAL A 299 -9.89 25.40 11.27
CA VAL A 299 -10.28 23.99 11.29
C VAL A 299 -9.92 23.36 9.95
N THR A 300 -9.11 22.30 9.99
CA THR A 300 -8.83 21.44 8.84
C THR A 300 -9.40 20.07 9.13
N ALA A 301 -10.07 19.47 8.14
CA ALA A 301 -10.61 18.13 8.25
C ALA A 301 -10.29 17.35 6.99
N GLY A 302 -10.30 16.03 7.08
CA GLY A 302 -10.02 15.18 5.93
C GLY A 302 -9.89 13.72 6.30
N LEU A 303 -9.08 13.01 5.52
CA LEU A 303 -8.81 11.58 5.70
C LEU A 303 -7.31 11.35 5.96
N GLN A 304 -6.99 10.66 7.05
CA GLN A 304 -5.70 9.99 7.21
C GLN A 304 -5.80 8.69 6.42
N PHE A 305 -5.49 8.75 5.13
CA PHE A 305 -5.52 7.55 4.28
C PHE A 305 -4.37 6.63 4.70
N VAL A 306 -4.70 5.37 4.96
CA VAL A 306 -3.73 4.30 5.18
C VAL A 306 -4.11 3.12 4.31
N SER A 307 -3.15 2.54 3.60
CA SER A 307 -3.34 1.27 2.90
C SER A 307 -2.23 0.28 3.15
N PHE A 308 -2.57 -1.00 2.99
CA PHE A 308 -1.66 -2.13 3.11
C PHE A 308 -1.66 -2.97 1.84
N GLN A 309 -0.47 -3.38 1.41
CA GLN A 309 -0.26 -4.14 0.18
C GLN A 309 1.07 -4.90 0.22
N GLY A 310 1.16 -6.01 -0.51
CA GLY A 310 2.39 -6.79 -0.65
C GLY A 310 3.47 -6.07 -1.46
N SER A 311 3.09 -5.07 -2.27
CA SER A 311 4.00 -4.20 -3.02
C SER A 311 3.44 -2.78 -3.14
N LEU A 312 4.26 -1.76 -2.90
CA LEU A 312 4.00 -0.36 -3.20
C LEU A 312 3.71 -0.08 -4.68
N ASP A 313 4.07 -0.97 -5.61
CA ASP A 313 3.69 -0.81 -7.02
C ASP A 313 2.17 -0.86 -7.21
N ASP A 314 1.43 -1.59 -6.36
CA ASP A 314 -0.04 -1.58 -6.39
C ASP A 314 -0.60 -0.21 -5.98
N PHE A 315 -0.01 0.39 -4.95
CA PHE A 315 -0.36 1.75 -4.54
C PHE A 315 0.02 2.78 -5.61
N GLU A 316 1.23 2.69 -6.18
CA GLU A 316 1.69 3.57 -7.25
C GLU A 316 0.77 3.47 -8.47
N THR A 317 0.41 2.25 -8.86
CA THR A 317 -0.47 1.98 -9.99
C THR A 317 -1.84 2.63 -9.79
N MET A 318 -2.45 2.42 -8.63
CA MET A 318 -3.75 3.02 -8.32
C MET A 318 -3.68 4.55 -8.33
N LEU A 319 -2.69 5.15 -7.67
CA LEU A 319 -2.60 6.60 -7.54
C LEU A 319 -2.15 7.27 -8.84
N GLN A 320 -0.97 6.94 -9.36
CA GLN A 320 -0.40 7.65 -10.51
C GLN A 320 -1.03 7.19 -11.82
N ARG A 321 -1.09 5.88 -12.05
CA ARG A 321 -1.43 5.31 -13.36
C ARG A 321 -2.94 5.27 -13.61
N TRP A 322 -3.75 5.33 -12.55
CA TRP A 322 -5.21 5.39 -12.66
C TRP A 322 -5.79 6.75 -12.26
N MET A 323 -5.66 7.15 -10.98
CA MET A 323 -6.27 8.39 -10.47
C MET A 323 -5.72 9.65 -11.12
N LEU A 324 -4.39 9.79 -11.19
CA LEU A 324 -3.75 11.01 -11.69
C LEU A 324 -3.46 10.97 -13.20
N ALA A 325 -3.64 9.81 -13.85
CA ALA A 325 -3.44 9.67 -15.29
C ALA A 325 -4.62 10.22 -16.09
N LYS A 326 -4.36 11.23 -16.92
CA LYS A 326 -5.37 11.96 -17.71
C LYS A 326 -6.05 11.10 -18.78
N ASP A 327 -5.36 10.08 -19.29
CA ASP A 327 -5.81 9.25 -20.40
C ASP A 327 -6.12 7.81 -19.98
N PHE A 328 -6.26 7.57 -18.67
CA PHE A 328 -6.48 6.24 -18.15
C PHE A 328 -7.83 5.67 -18.60
N LYS A 329 -7.81 4.50 -19.27
CA LYS A 329 -8.92 3.74 -19.91
C LYS A 329 -9.69 4.51 -21.00
N THR A 330 -9.81 5.82 -20.90
CA THR A 330 -10.47 6.69 -21.88
C THR A 330 -9.57 7.89 -22.13
N ALA A 331 -9.19 8.12 -23.39
CA ALA A 331 -8.41 9.27 -23.78
C ALA A 331 -9.14 10.57 -23.39
N GLY A 332 -8.43 11.49 -22.75
CA GLY A 332 -9.02 12.73 -22.22
C GLY A 332 -9.98 12.54 -21.05
N ALA A 333 -9.97 11.39 -20.35
CA ALA A 333 -10.78 11.19 -19.14
C ALA A 333 -10.54 12.27 -18.09
N GLY A 334 -9.33 12.84 -18.03
CA GLY A 334 -8.89 13.73 -16.97
C GLY A 334 -8.36 12.97 -15.76
N VAL A 335 -7.90 13.71 -14.76
CA VAL A 335 -7.54 13.14 -13.45
C VAL A 335 -8.81 12.94 -12.60
N ASP A 336 -8.72 12.17 -11.53
CA ASP A 336 -9.78 11.98 -10.54
C ASP A 336 -10.43 13.33 -10.16
N LEU A 337 -11.77 13.41 -10.25
CA LEU A 337 -12.51 14.66 -10.07
C LEU A 337 -12.34 15.27 -8.67
N LEU A 338 -12.07 14.47 -7.63
CA LEU A 338 -11.82 15.01 -6.29
C LEU A 338 -10.50 15.76 -6.22
N PHE A 339 -9.49 15.29 -6.95
CA PHE A 339 -8.19 15.97 -7.06
C PHE A 339 -8.23 17.11 -8.08
N ALA A 340 -8.90 16.90 -9.22
CA ALA A 340 -9.02 17.89 -10.30
C ALA A 340 -9.64 19.20 -9.80
N ASP A 341 -10.68 19.08 -8.97
CA ASP A 341 -11.44 20.22 -8.46
C ASP A 341 -10.84 20.80 -7.17
N GLY A 342 -9.71 20.27 -6.68
CA GLY A 342 -9.06 20.71 -5.45
C GLY A 342 -9.85 20.36 -4.17
N LEU A 343 -10.86 19.50 -4.26
CA LEU A 343 -11.67 19.05 -3.12
C LEU A 343 -10.85 18.18 -2.16
N VAL A 344 -9.86 17.46 -2.68
CA VAL A 344 -8.89 16.68 -1.92
C VAL A 344 -7.49 17.11 -2.30
N THR A 345 -6.64 17.35 -1.31
CA THR A 345 -5.21 17.65 -1.52
C THR A 345 -4.33 16.67 -0.76
N VAL A 346 -3.05 16.54 -1.13
CA VAL A 346 -2.09 15.70 -0.40
C VAL A 346 -1.18 16.59 0.44
N GLU A 347 -1.40 16.62 1.76
CA GLU A 347 -0.56 17.40 2.67
C GLU A 347 0.72 16.66 3.03
N LYS A 348 0.59 15.38 3.38
CA LYS A 348 1.70 14.53 3.81
C LYS A 348 1.65 13.19 3.08
N VAL A 349 2.81 12.64 2.76
CA VAL A 349 2.96 11.26 2.26
C VAL A 349 4.02 10.52 3.08
N GLY A 350 3.77 9.26 3.41
CA GLY A 350 4.77 8.39 4.03
C GLY A 350 4.63 6.95 3.53
N PHE A 351 5.76 6.27 3.39
CA PHE A 351 5.82 4.86 3.03
C PHE A 351 6.59 4.11 4.11
N PHE A 352 5.99 3.03 4.60
CA PHE A 352 6.51 2.25 5.70
C PHE A 352 6.37 0.76 5.40
N PHE A 353 7.00 -0.07 6.21
CA PHE A 353 6.92 -1.51 6.11
C PHE A 353 6.62 -2.13 7.47
N ALA A 354 5.45 -2.73 7.60
CA ALA A 354 5.07 -3.51 8.77
C ALA A 354 5.77 -4.88 8.70
N PRO A 355 6.72 -5.20 9.58
CA PRO A 355 7.41 -6.48 9.53
C PRO A 355 6.48 -7.61 9.94
N PRO A 356 6.80 -8.86 9.53
CA PRO A 356 6.14 -10.04 10.09
C PRO A 356 6.22 -10.02 11.62
N ALA A 357 5.17 -10.53 12.28
CA ALA A 357 5.18 -10.64 13.74
C ALA A 357 6.33 -11.54 14.20
N ASP A 358 7.00 -11.15 15.29
CA ASP A 358 8.12 -11.91 15.86
C ASP A 358 8.04 -11.84 17.39
N PRO A 359 8.10 -12.99 18.11
CA PRO A 359 7.96 -13.02 19.55
C PRO A 359 9.15 -12.42 20.31
N ARG A 360 10.29 -12.18 19.65
CA ARG A 360 11.50 -11.64 20.29
C ARG A 360 11.37 -10.14 20.55
N PHE A 361 11.12 -9.39 19.48
CA PHE A 361 10.90 -7.94 19.47
C PHE A 361 10.51 -7.47 18.06
N LEU A 362 9.99 -6.24 17.97
CA LEU A 362 9.61 -5.60 16.71
C LEU A 362 10.75 -5.63 15.69
N GLY A 363 10.51 -6.24 14.52
CA GLY A 363 11.48 -6.27 13.42
C GLY A 363 12.71 -7.15 13.67
N ALA A 364 12.67 -8.07 14.65
CA ALA A 364 13.83 -8.91 14.99
C ALA A 364 14.43 -9.65 13.77
N ARG A 365 13.60 -10.06 12.81
CA ARG A 365 14.05 -10.73 11.58
C ARG A 365 15.00 -9.90 10.71
N PHE A 366 14.99 -8.57 10.80
CA PHE A 366 15.96 -7.73 10.09
C PHE A 366 17.40 -7.97 10.56
N PHE A 367 17.56 -8.42 11.81
CA PHE A 367 18.85 -8.63 12.45
C PHE A 367 19.39 -10.06 12.30
N ASP A 368 18.59 -10.99 11.75
CA ASP A 368 18.95 -12.39 11.58
C ASP A 368 20.00 -12.58 10.47
N ALA A 369 20.82 -13.63 10.60
CA ALA A 369 21.69 -14.06 9.51
C ALA A 369 20.85 -14.42 8.26
N PRO A 370 21.37 -14.18 7.04
CA PRO A 370 20.66 -14.59 5.82
C PRO A 370 20.43 -16.10 5.81
N GLN A 371 19.26 -16.56 5.37
CA GLN A 371 18.93 -17.98 5.36
C GLN A 371 19.60 -18.72 4.18
N PRO A 372 20.01 -19.99 4.34
CA PRO A 372 20.60 -20.77 3.27
C PRO A 372 19.58 -21.14 2.17
N ARG A 373 20.08 -21.24 0.94
CA ARG A 373 19.31 -21.15 -0.30
C ARG A 373 18.77 -22.53 -0.76
N ARG A 374 17.49 -22.59 -1.14
CA ARG A 374 16.83 -23.78 -1.74
C ARG A 374 17.29 -23.99 -3.20
N GLY A 375 17.23 -25.22 -3.71
CA GLY A 375 17.84 -25.65 -5.00
C GLY A 375 17.07 -25.34 -6.30
N LYS A 376 15.92 -24.67 -6.24
CA LYS A 376 15.16 -24.18 -7.39
C LYS A 376 14.69 -22.76 -7.12
N GLY A 377 14.56 -21.94 -8.15
CA GLY A 377 14.14 -20.55 -8.00
C GLY A 377 13.11 -20.09 -9.02
N ARG A 378 12.73 -18.81 -8.95
CA ARG A 378 11.84 -18.15 -9.91
C ARG A 378 12.42 -16.80 -10.32
N ILE A 379 12.11 -16.38 -11.55
CA ILE A 379 12.44 -15.06 -12.06
C ILE A 379 11.19 -14.19 -11.94
N PHE A 380 11.38 -13.00 -11.39
CA PHE A 380 10.35 -11.98 -11.31
C PHE A 380 10.71 -10.85 -12.26
N VAL A 381 9.77 -10.54 -13.14
CA VAL A 381 9.89 -9.40 -14.04
C VAL A 381 9.21 -8.22 -13.39
N ARG A 382 9.95 -7.12 -13.23
CA ARG A 382 9.39 -5.80 -12.95
C ARG A 382 9.47 -4.96 -14.19
N LYS A 383 8.32 -4.65 -14.76
CA LYS A 383 8.25 -3.84 -15.96
C LYS A 383 8.24 -2.35 -15.62
N LYS A 384 8.98 -1.56 -16.39
CA LYS A 384 8.93 -0.10 -16.35
C LYS A 384 8.80 0.45 -17.77
N LEU A 385 8.15 1.60 -17.89
CA LEU A 385 8.11 2.37 -19.12
C LEU A 385 9.07 3.55 -19.02
N ILE A 386 9.80 3.79 -20.10
CA ILE A 386 10.69 4.93 -20.23
C ILE A 386 10.45 5.67 -21.55
N ASP A 387 10.78 6.96 -21.57
CA ASP A 387 10.85 7.73 -22.82
C ASP A 387 12.16 7.43 -23.57
N ALA A 388 12.33 8.05 -24.73
CA ALA A 388 13.55 7.93 -25.53
C ALA A 388 14.82 8.44 -24.83
N ASN A 389 14.68 9.23 -23.76
CA ASN A 389 15.78 9.76 -22.95
C ASN A 389 16.07 8.89 -21.71
N GLY A 390 15.30 7.83 -21.49
CA GLY A 390 15.42 6.95 -20.33
C GLY A 390 14.71 7.45 -19.06
N ALA A 391 13.92 8.53 -19.13
CA ALA A 391 13.12 8.99 -18.02
C ALA A 391 11.90 8.08 -17.81
N LYS A 392 11.53 7.78 -16.56
CA LYS A 392 10.32 7.01 -16.22
C LYS A 392 9.09 7.70 -16.79
N VAL A 393 8.22 6.90 -17.42
CA VAL A 393 6.93 7.35 -17.96
C VAL A 393 5.82 6.53 -17.33
N ASP A 394 4.69 7.18 -17.05
CA ASP A 394 3.49 6.51 -16.59
C ASP A 394 2.73 5.87 -17.75
N GLY A 395 2.20 4.68 -17.54
CA GLY A 395 1.38 3.97 -18.52
C GLY A 395 0.85 2.65 -17.99
N GLN A 396 -0.01 1.99 -18.78
CA GLN A 396 -0.48 0.65 -18.45
C GLN A 396 0.65 -0.37 -18.61
N LEU A 397 0.79 -1.28 -17.64
CA LEU A 397 1.86 -2.28 -17.63
C LEU A 397 1.34 -3.73 -17.73
N ASP A 398 0.03 -3.94 -17.77
CA ASP A 398 -0.57 -5.26 -17.89
C ASP A 398 -0.47 -5.83 -19.32
N GLY A 399 -0.32 -7.14 -19.42
CA GLY A 399 -0.45 -7.88 -20.67
C GLY A 399 0.83 -8.10 -21.47
N ALA A 400 1.99 -7.67 -20.98
CA ALA A 400 3.26 -8.06 -21.61
C ALA A 400 3.59 -9.52 -21.30
N VAL A 401 3.97 -10.30 -22.31
CA VAL A 401 4.17 -11.74 -22.20
C VAL A 401 5.65 -12.08 -22.31
N PHE A 402 6.11 -12.94 -21.40
CA PHE A 402 7.50 -13.33 -21.26
C PHE A 402 7.70 -14.85 -21.31
N GLN A 403 8.92 -15.25 -21.65
CA GLN A 403 9.42 -16.63 -21.58
C GLN A 403 10.78 -16.67 -20.88
N ALA A 404 11.02 -17.72 -20.11
CA ALA A 404 12.32 -18.02 -19.51
C ALA A 404 13.01 -19.12 -20.33
N LEU A 405 14.26 -18.89 -20.70
CA LEU A 405 15.05 -19.80 -21.51
C LEU A 405 16.41 -20.07 -20.87
N ARG A 406 16.98 -21.23 -21.17
CA ARG A 406 18.41 -21.47 -20.95
C ARG A 406 19.25 -20.66 -21.93
N LYS A 407 20.21 -19.89 -21.43
CA LYS A 407 21.06 -19.04 -22.29
C LYS A 407 21.91 -19.83 -23.28
N ASP A 408 22.43 -20.98 -22.84
CA ASP A 408 23.35 -21.82 -23.62
C ASP A 408 22.64 -22.69 -24.67
N THR A 409 21.45 -23.19 -24.37
CA THR A 409 20.72 -24.10 -25.27
C THR A 409 19.53 -23.46 -25.98
N GLY A 410 19.06 -22.30 -25.51
CA GLY A 410 17.80 -21.70 -25.95
C GLY A 410 16.55 -22.50 -25.55
N ALA A 411 16.69 -23.53 -24.69
CA ALA A 411 15.57 -24.37 -24.29
C ALA A 411 14.59 -23.59 -23.39
N LEU A 412 13.29 -23.74 -23.67
CA LEU A 412 12.22 -23.17 -22.85
C LEU A 412 12.15 -23.85 -21.48
N LEU A 413 11.96 -23.04 -20.43
CA LEU A 413 11.93 -23.50 -19.04
C LEU A 413 10.51 -23.57 -18.44
N GLY A 414 9.48 -23.50 -19.28
CA GLY A 414 8.08 -23.61 -18.86
C GLY A 414 7.13 -22.80 -19.74
N PRO A 415 5.86 -22.66 -19.32
CA PRO A 415 4.89 -21.80 -20.02
C PRO A 415 5.29 -20.31 -19.98
N THR A 416 4.65 -19.52 -20.85
CA THR A 416 4.72 -18.07 -20.80
C THR A 416 4.13 -17.52 -19.50
N PHE A 417 4.60 -16.35 -19.09
CA PHE A 417 4.08 -15.62 -17.94
C PHE A 417 3.84 -14.16 -18.33
N THR A 418 2.83 -13.53 -17.73
CA THR A 418 2.30 -12.24 -18.21
C THR A 418 2.31 -11.22 -17.09
N THR A 419 2.58 -9.95 -17.42
CA THR A 419 2.52 -8.88 -16.44
C THR A 419 1.10 -8.57 -16.02
N GLU A 420 0.91 -8.40 -14.72
CA GLU A 420 -0.29 -7.81 -14.16
C GLU A 420 -0.22 -6.28 -14.15
N SER A 421 -1.24 -5.60 -13.61
CA SER A 421 -1.36 -4.13 -13.71
C SER A 421 -0.26 -3.34 -13.00
N SER A 422 0.38 -3.93 -11.98
CA SER A 422 1.58 -3.37 -11.33
C SER A 422 2.82 -3.43 -12.23
N GLY A 423 2.78 -4.23 -13.29
CA GLY A 423 3.91 -4.53 -14.16
C GLY A 423 4.72 -5.75 -13.73
N HIS A 424 4.17 -6.57 -12.82
CA HIS A 424 4.84 -7.76 -12.29
C HIS A 424 4.46 -9.02 -13.03
N ALA A 425 5.44 -9.88 -13.31
CA ALA A 425 5.20 -11.23 -13.81
C ALA A 425 6.14 -12.24 -13.14
N LEU A 426 5.59 -13.39 -12.73
CA LEU A 426 6.35 -14.45 -12.07
C LEU A 426 6.56 -15.64 -13.01
N SER A 427 7.81 -16.07 -13.20
CA SER A 427 8.13 -17.23 -14.02
C SER A 427 7.69 -18.55 -13.36
N PRO A 428 7.61 -19.65 -14.14
CA PRO A 428 7.71 -21.01 -13.64
C PRO A 428 9.01 -21.24 -12.85
N GLU A 429 9.12 -22.38 -12.15
CA GLU A 429 10.38 -22.75 -11.51
C GLU A 429 11.51 -22.87 -12.54
N VAL A 430 12.65 -22.25 -12.22
CA VAL A 430 13.88 -22.27 -13.02
C VAL A 430 15.06 -22.79 -12.17
N PRO A 431 16.08 -23.37 -12.82
CA PRO A 431 17.31 -23.78 -12.15
C PRO A 431 18.11 -22.58 -11.61
N ILE A 432 18.73 -22.78 -10.44
CA ILE A 432 19.67 -21.83 -9.81
C ILE A 432 21.09 -22.13 -10.28
N GLY A 433 21.92 -21.10 -10.38
CA GLY A 433 23.35 -21.22 -10.70
C GLY A 433 23.66 -21.49 -12.17
N VAL A 434 22.66 -21.39 -13.06
CA VAL A 434 22.85 -21.50 -14.51
C VAL A 434 22.46 -20.19 -15.21
N PRO A 435 23.12 -19.81 -16.31
CA PRO A 435 22.74 -18.62 -17.07
C PRO A 435 21.39 -18.79 -17.79
N LEU A 436 20.50 -17.84 -17.57
CA LEU A 436 19.13 -17.78 -18.09
C LEU A 436 18.91 -16.54 -18.94
N LEU A 437 17.92 -16.59 -19.83
CA LEU A 437 17.38 -15.46 -20.57
C LEU A 437 15.90 -15.27 -20.22
N VAL A 438 15.51 -14.03 -20.00
CA VAL A 438 14.10 -13.61 -19.99
C VAL A 438 13.83 -12.87 -21.29
N ARG A 439 12.96 -13.43 -22.11
CA ARG A 439 12.56 -12.84 -23.40
C ARG A 439 11.16 -12.29 -23.32
N GLU A 440 10.99 -11.05 -23.75
CA GLU A 440 9.68 -10.49 -24.01
C GLU A 440 9.19 -10.96 -25.39
N VAL A 441 8.14 -11.80 -25.39
CA VAL A 441 7.56 -12.35 -26.63
C VAL A 441 6.37 -11.53 -27.14
N GLN A 442 5.75 -10.75 -26.26
CA GLN A 442 4.70 -9.81 -26.62
C GLN A 442 4.87 -8.53 -25.78
N PRO A 443 5.33 -7.41 -26.37
CA PRO A 443 5.41 -6.15 -25.66
C PRO A 443 4.04 -5.52 -25.43
N LEU A 444 4.02 -4.50 -24.56
CA LEU A 444 2.84 -3.67 -24.36
C LEU A 444 2.45 -2.96 -25.66
N ALA A 445 1.15 -2.70 -25.82
CA ALA A 445 0.65 -1.94 -26.96
C ALA A 445 1.36 -0.58 -27.07
N GLY A 446 1.90 -0.28 -28.25
CA GLY A 446 2.64 0.96 -28.52
C GLY A 446 4.08 1.00 -28.00
N ALA A 447 4.54 -0.04 -27.29
CA ALA A 447 5.90 -0.13 -26.80
C ALA A 447 6.78 -0.99 -27.72
N THR A 448 8.07 -0.66 -27.82
CA THR A 448 9.04 -1.51 -28.52
C THR A 448 9.48 -2.64 -27.59
N ALA A 449 9.62 -3.87 -28.11
CA ALA A 449 10.10 -5.00 -27.33
C ALA A 449 11.47 -4.72 -26.71
N ALA A 450 11.61 -5.03 -25.42
CA ALA A 450 12.87 -4.94 -24.73
C ALA A 450 13.84 -6.03 -25.22
N PRO A 451 15.16 -5.78 -25.20
CA PRO A 451 16.13 -6.83 -25.46
C PRO A 451 16.00 -7.96 -24.42
N ASP A 452 16.43 -9.18 -24.80
CA ASP A 452 16.51 -10.30 -23.86
C ASP A 452 17.36 -9.90 -22.65
N ALA A 453 16.83 -10.17 -21.46
CA ALA A 453 17.54 -9.91 -20.23
C ALA A 453 18.24 -11.18 -19.73
N GLU A 454 19.53 -11.06 -19.48
CA GLU A 454 20.33 -12.14 -18.92
C GLU A 454 20.25 -12.14 -17.39
N ILE A 455 20.05 -13.31 -16.80
CA ILE A 455 20.08 -13.47 -15.35
C ILE A 455 20.69 -14.82 -14.96
N THR A 456 21.43 -14.87 -13.87
CA THR A 456 21.81 -16.11 -13.20
C THR A 456 21.29 -16.01 -11.78
N LEU A 457 20.37 -16.90 -11.41
CA LEU A 457 19.86 -16.92 -10.04
C LEU A 457 20.97 -17.43 -9.12
N ASP A 458 21.38 -16.61 -8.16
CA ASP A 458 22.25 -17.03 -7.06
C ASP A 458 21.46 -17.30 -5.77
N ALA A 459 20.17 -16.97 -5.76
CA ALA A 459 19.18 -17.22 -4.71
C ALA A 459 17.91 -17.87 -5.30
N PRO A 460 16.97 -18.38 -4.47
CA PRO A 460 15.69 -18.93 -4.96
C PRO A 460 14.82 -17.95 -5.75
N ARG A 461 15.22 -16.68 -5.81
CA ARG A 461 14.48 -15.65 -6.50
C ARG A 461 15.47 -14.70 -7.16
N GLY A 462 15.12 -14.17 -8.31
CA GLY A 462 15.90 -13.13 -8.96
C GLY A 462 15.02 -12.23 -9.79
N VAL A 463 15.41 -10.96 -9.82
CA VAL A 463 14.59 -9.91 -10.40
C VAL A 463 15.25 -9.40 -11.66
N VAL A 464 14.43 -9.23 -12.68
CA VAL A 464 14.81 -8.59 -13.93
C VAL A 464 13.94 -7.37 -14.11
N GLU A 465 14.57 -6.20 -14.10
CA GLU A 465 13.89 -4.98 -14.51
C GLU A 465 13.86 -4.90 -16.04
N ILE A 466 12.67 -4.91 -16.62
CA ILE A 466 12.46 -4.80 -18.07
C ILE A 466 11.94 -3.41 -18.39
N ARG A 467 12.71 -2.64 -19.16
CA ARG A 467 12.35 -1.29 -19.58
C ARG A 467 11.92 -1.28 -21.04
N ASN A 468 10.68 -0.88 -21.32
CA ASN A 468 10.25 -0.64 -22.68
C ASN A 468 10.21 0.85 -22.98
N VAL A 469 10.70 1.21 -24.16
CA VAL A 469 10.62 2.58 -24.67
C VAL A 469 9.26 2.79 -25.29
N ILE A 470 8.55 3.83 -24.84
CA ILE A 470 7.36 4.35 -25.54
C ILE A 470 7.83 5.41 -26.54
N PRO A 471 7.60 5.22 -27.86
CA PRO A 471 7.89 6.24 -28.86
C PRO A 471 7.06 7.50 -28.55
N ALA A 472 7.67 8.68 -28.65
CA ALA A 472 6.94 9.94 -28.48
C ALA A 472 5.71 9.96 -29.42
N PRO A 473 4.55 10.50 -28.98
CA PRO A 473 3.46 10.74 -29.91
C PRO A 473 4.01 11.61 -31.04
N ASN A 474 3.72 11.25 -32.30
CA ASN A 474 4.14 12.05 -33.46
C ASN A 474 3.82 13.52 -33.18
N PRO A 475 4.76 14.46 -33.37
CA PRO A 475 4.42 15.87 -33.29
C PRO A 475 3.28 16.12 -34.31
N PRO A 476 2.28 16.94 -33.97
CA PRO A 476 1.28 17.33 -34.95
C PRO A 476 2.00 17.87 -36.19
N PRO A 477 1.52 17.59 -37.41
CA PRO A 477 2.15 18.10 -38.61
C PRO A 477 2.34 19.62 -38.48
N SER A 478 3.57 20.08 -38.74
CA SER A 478 3.90 21.51 -38.73
C SER A 478 2.88 22.24 -39.62
N PRO A 479 2.23 23.31 -39.12
CA PRO A 479 1.29 24.10 -39.93
C PRO A 479 1.98 24.87 -41.07
N TYR A 480 3.31 24.77 -41.18
CA TYR A 480 4.11 25.40 -42.22
C TYR A 480 4.84 24.34 -43.03
N HIS A 481 4.15 23.71 -43.97
CA HIS A 481 4.68 23.25 -45.26
C HIS A 481 3.51 22.92 -46.19
N GLY A 482 3.09 23.93 -46.95
CA GLY A 482 2.32 23.82 -48.19
C GLY A 482 3.10 24.49 -49.31
#